data_AF-A0A7R9L5W4-F1
#
_entry.id   AF-A0A7R9L5W4-F1
#
_cell.length_a   1.000
_cell.length_b   1.000
_cell.length_c   1.000
_cell.angle_alpha   90.00
_cell.angle_beta   90.00
_cell.angle_gamma   90.00
#
_symmetry.space_group_name_H-M   'P 1'
#
loop_
_entity.id
_entity.type
_entity.pdbx_description
1 polymer ?
#
loop_
_entity_poly.entity_id
_entity_poly.type
_entity_poly.pdbx_seq_one_letter_code
_entity_poly.pdbx_strand_id
1 'polypeptide(L)'
;MSVIYDFTGKVVLITGSSSGIGAATAVQFSKAGAQVVVTGPPDRLPIDTAKECLKVSPKGLKALEVTADVTKRKDMRRVVDQTIKHFGKLDILVNNAGAGIPTRIDDIDYYDKFEKIMAINLNSVVYLTNICVEHLEKTKGNIINVSSVAGLIASVGFSPYNISKCAIDMFTKCMAAKLGPKRIRVNTIRLNT
;
A
#
# COMPACT_ATOMS: atom_id res chain seq x y z
N MET A 1 21.70 6.18 18.87
CA MET A 1 20.94 4.96 19.20
C MET A 1 20.13 4.55 17.98
N SER A 2 20.36 3.37 17.40
CA SER A 2 19.45 2.84 16.39
C SER A 2 18.18 2.35 17.10
N VAL A 3 17.04 2.99 16.83
CA VAL A 3 15.75 2.48 17.29
C VAL A 3 15.50 1.14 16.61
N ILE A 4 15.40 0.06 17.39
CA ILE A 4 15.04 -1.26 16.89
C ILE A 4 13.54 -1.42 17.09
N TYR A 5 12.79 -1.52 16.00
CA TYR A 5 11.36 -1.85 16.03
C TYR A 5 11.21 -3.37 15.95
N ASP A 6 10.35 -3.96 16.79
CA ASP A 6 10.03 -5.39 16.76
C ASP A 6 8.61 -5.60 16.21
N PHE A 7 8.54 -6.29 15.06
CA PHE A 7 7.30 -6.69 14.40
C PHE A 7 7.14 -8.22 14.36
N THR A 8 7.84 -8.94 15.23
CA THR A 8 7.74 -10.40 15.32
C THR A 8 6.28 -10.83 15.47
N GLY A 9 5.87 -11.77 14.61
CA GLY A 9 4.51 -12.30 14.61
C GLY A 9 3.46 -11.36 14.03
N LYS A 10 3.84 -10.22 13.42
CA LYS A 10 2.92 -9.33 12.69
C LYS A 10 2.89 -9.67 11.21
N VAL A 11 1.70 -9.60 10.61
CA VAL A 11 1.48 -9.80 9.17
C VAL A 11 1.25 -8.46 8.48
N VAL A 12 2.09 -8.14 7.50
CA VAL A 12 2.12 -6.85 6.80
C VAL A 12 1.90 -7.06 5.31
N LEU A 13 0.80 -6.52 4.79
CA LEU A 13 0.52 -6.49 3.35
C LEU A 13 0.93 -5.16 2.75
N ILE A 14 1.83 -5.19 1.75
CA ILE A 14 2.35 -4.00 1.09
C ILE A 14 2.03 -4.07 -0.40
N THR A 15 1.27 -3.07 -0.88
CA THR A 15 0.92 -2.99 -2.30
C THR A 15 2.00 -2.30 -3.13
N GLY A 16 2.22 -2.73 -4.37
CA GLY A 16 3.18 -2.09 -5.28
C GLY A 16 4.61 -2.13 -4.74
N SER A 17 5.00 -3.26 -4.19
CA SER A 17 6.27 -3.45 -3.48
C SER A 17 7.33 -4.15 -4.32
N SER A 18 7.21 -4.14 -5.65
CA SER A 18 8.24 -4.69 -6.54
C SER A 18 9.48 -3.82 -6.64
N SER A 19 9.36 -2.53 -6.30
CA SER A 19 10.46 -1.56 -6.38
C SER A 19 10.24 -0.37 -5.43
N GLY A 20 11.22 0.53 -5.38
CA GLY A 20 11.13 1.82 -4.71
C GLY A 20 10.77 1.73 -3.23
N ILE A 21 9.89 2.62 -2.78
CA ILE A 21 9.51 2.77 -1.38
C ILE A 21 8.77 1.54 -0.87
N GLY A 22 7.94 0.90 -1.70
CA GLY A 22 7.26 -0.33 -1.33
C GLY A 22 8.24 -1.48 -1.05
N ALA A 23 9.24 -1.65 -1.92
CA ALA A 23 10.30 -2.64 -1.72
C ALA A 23 11.14 -2.36 -0.46
N ALA A 24 11.57 -1.10 -0.28
CA ALA A 24 12.33 -0.70 0.91
C ALA A 24 11.51 -0.92 2.19
N THR A 25 10.21 -0.62 2.16
CA THR A 25 9.28 -0.84 3.28
C THR A 25 9.18 -2.34 3.61
N ALA A 26 9.05 -3.20 2.60
CA ALA A 26 9.02 -4.66 2.78
C ALA A 26 10.30 -5.20 3.44
N VAL A 27 11.46 -4.73 2.99
CA VAL A 27 12.77 -5.10 3.55
C VAL A 27 12.88 -4.66 5.01
N GLN A 28 12.47 -3.44 5.36
CA GLN A 28 12.52 -2.97 6.74
C GLN A 28 11.58 -3.75 7.68
N PHE A 29 10.36 -4.05 7.25
CA PHE A 29 9.44 -4.90 8.02
C PHE A 29 9.99 -6.32 8.20
N SER A 30 10.59 -6.90 7.15
CA SER A 30 11.21 -8.23 7.23
C SER A 30 12.40 -8.24 8.19
N LYS A 31 13.26 -7.22 8.12
CA LYS A 31 14.39 -7.04 9.05
C LYS A 31 13.93 -6.93 10.51
N ALA A 32 12.75 -6.35 10.74
CA ALA A 32 12.11 -6.24 12.05
C ALA A 32 11.32 -7.50 12.47
N GLY A 33 11.41 -8.61 11.72
CA GLY A 33 10.79 -9.89 12.08
C GLY A 33 9.33 -10.08 11.66
N ALA A 34 8.78 -9.17 10.84
CA ALA A 34 7.42 -9.31 10.33
C ALA A 34 7.31 -10.41 9.27
N GLN A 35 6.11 -10.98 9.16
CA GLN A 35 5.68 -11.76 8.00
C GLN A 35 5.14 -10.79 6.95
N VAL A 36 5.75 -10.75 5.77
CA VAL A 36 5.45 -9.73 4.76
C VAL A 36 4.80 -10.35 3.52
N VAL A 37 3.77 -9.70 3.00
CA VAL A 37 3.19 -9.96 1.69
C VAL A 37 3.62 -8.85 0.75
N VAL A 38 4.25 -9.24 -0.36
CA VAL A 38 4.73 -8.33 -1.40
C VAL A 38 3.93 -8.55 -2.68
N THR A 39 3.59 -7.46 -3.36
CA THR A 39 2.76 -7.51 -4.57
C THR A 39 3.32 -6.67 -5.70
N GLY A 40 3.04 -7.10 -6.92
CA GLY A 40 3.41 -6.42 -8.15
C GLY A 40 2.52 -6.83 -9.32
N PRO A 41 2.34 -5.98 -10.33
CA PRO A 41 1.61 -6.34 -11.54
C PRO A 41 2.36 -7.44 -12.33
N PRO A 42 1.70 -8.15 -13.26
CA PRO A 42 2.30 -9.26 -14.01
C PRO A 42 3.63 -8.95 -14.72
N ASP A 43 3.81 -7.71 -15.16
CA ASP A 43 5.01 -7.22 -15.85
C ASP A 43 6.15 -6.83 -14.89
N ARG A 44 5.88 -6.72 -13.58
CA ARG A 44 6.84 -6.30 -12.55
C ARG A 44 6.62 -7.09 -11.27
N LEU A 45 7.00 -8.36 -11.30
CA LEU A 45 6.89 -9.25 -10.14
C LEU A 45 7.83 -8.83 -9.00
N PRO A 46 7.46 -9.02 -7.72
CA PRO A 46 8.27 -8.58 -6.58
C PRO A 46 9.40 -9.54 -6.19
N ILE A 47 9.95 -10.29 -7.15
CA ILE A 47 10.90 -11.40 -6.91
C ILE A 47 12.16 -10.92 -6.18
N ASP A 48 12.77 -9.84 -6.65
CA ASP A 48 14.00 -9.34 -6.04
C ASP A 48 13.74 -8.74 -4.66
N THR A 49 12.57 -8.12 -4.47
CA THR A 49 12.15 -7.66 -3.14
C THR A 49 11.99 -8.84 -2.17
N ALA A 50 11.37 -9.94 -2.60
CA ALA A 50 11.21 -11.14 -1.78
C ALA A 50 12.55 -11.77 -1.40
N LYS A 51 13.52 -11.82 -2.33
CA LYS A 51 14.89 -12.28 -2.05
C LYS A 51 15.58 -11.39 -1.00
N GLU A 52 15.48 -10.08 -1.13
CA GLU A 52 16.07 -9.16 -0.14
C GLU A 52 15.39 -9.29 1.23
N CYS A 53 14.06 -9.44 1.27
CA CYS A 53 13.33 -9.71 2.51
C CYS A 53 13.83 -10.98 3.21
N LEU A 54 14.06 -12.06 2.45
CA LEU A 54 14.60 -13.32 2.98
C LEU A 54 16.00 -13.15 3.58
N LYS A 55 16.89 -12.41 2.90
CA LYS A 55 18.27 -12.18 3.37
C LYS A 55 18.32 -11.46 4.71
N VAL A 56 17.42 -10.52 4.96
CA VAL A 56 17.44 -9.67 6.16
C VAL A 56 16.56 -10.19 7.31
N SER A 57 15.67 -11.15 7.05
CA SER A 57 14.75 -11.63 8.07
C SER A 57 15.48 -12.48 9.14
N PRO A 58 15.32 -12.19 10.44
CA PRO A 58 16.06 -12.85 11.53
C PRO A 58 15.80 -14.36 11.67
N LYS A 59 14.74 -14.90 11.05
CA LYS A 59 14.41 -16.34 11.04
C LYS A 59 14.25 -16.92 9.63
N GLY A 60 14.76 -16.24 8.61
CA GLY A 60 14.58 -16.66 7.21
C GLY A 60 13.10 -16.76 6.78
N LEU A 61 12.23 -15.93 7.34
CA LEU A 61 10.83 -15.82 6.93
C LEU A 61 10.79 -15.38 5.46
N LYS A 62 10.13 -16.19 4.63
CA LYS A 62 9.91 -15.87 3.23
C LYS A 62 8.74 -14.89 3.12
N ALA A 63 8.93 -13.85 2.31
CA ALA A 63 7.81 -13.01 1.91
C ALA A 63 6.82 -13.82 1.06
N LEU A 64 5.52 -13.60 1.25
CA LEU A 64 4.50 -14.14 0.35
C LEU A 64 4.41 -13.23 -0.87
N GLU A 65 4.77 -13.75 -2.03
CA GLU A 65 4.69 -13.05 -3.30
C GLU A 65 3.30 -13.26 -3.93
N VAL A 66 2.63 -12.17 -4.29
CA VAL A 66 1.35 -12.25 -5.00
C VAL A 66 1.31 -11.29 -6.18
N THR A 67 1.16 -11.85 -7.39
CA THR A 67 0.92 -11.05 -8.59
C THR A 67 -0.47 -10.42 -8.54
N ALA A 68 -0.54 -9.09 -8.63
CA ALA A 68 -1.77 -8.34 -8.57
C ALA A 68 -1.68 -7.00 -9.30
N ASP A 69 -2.63 -6.77 -10.20
CA ASP A 69 -2.95 -5.44 -10.70
C ASP A 69 -3.97 -4.78 -9.76
N VAL A 70 -3.56 -3.71 -9.06
CA VAL A 70 -4.41 -3.01 -8.09
C VAL A 70 -5.61 -2.30 -8.72
N THR A 71 -5.65 -2.17 -10.05
CA THR A 71 -6.85 -1.67 -10.76
C THR A 71 -7.93 -2.75 -10.90
N LYS A 72 -7.58 -4.03 -10.68
CA LYS A 72 -8.49 -5.17 -10.80
C LYS A 72 -8.96 -5.66 -9.44
N ARG A 73 -10.25 -5.49 -9.15
CA ARG A 73 -10.87 -5.94 -7.87
C ARG A 73 -10.67 -7.42 -7.57
N LYS A 74 -10.67 -8.27 -8.60
CA LYS A 74 -10.42 -9.72 -8.47
C LYS A 74 -9.00 -10.01 -7.96
N ASP A 75 -8.02 -9.25 -8.42
CA ASP A 75 -6.62 -9.39 -7.99
C ASP A 75 -6.44 -8.93 -6.55
N MET A 76 -7.01 -7.76 -6.20
CA MET A 76 -6.98 -7.27 -4.82
C MET A 76 -7.64 -8.24 -3.83
N ARG A 77 -8.78 -8.84 -4.20
CA ARG A 77 -9.43 -9.88 -3.38
C ARG A 77 -8.53 -11.11 -3.24
N ARG A 78 -7.94 -11.59 -4.34
CA ARG A 78 -6.99 -12.72 -4.31
C ARG A 78 -5.81 -12.47 -3.38
N VAL A 79 -5.24 -11.26 -3.37
CA VAL A 79 -4.15 -10.87 -2.46
C VAL A 79 -4.57 -11.03 -1.00
N VAL A 80 -5.73 -10.49 -0.63
CA VAL A 80 -6.24 -10.57 0.75
C VAL A 80 -6.54 -12.02 1.12
N ASP A 81 -7.24 -12.76 0.26
CA ASP A 81 -7.60 -14.16 0.49
C ASP A 81 -6.35 -15.04 0.66
N GLN A 82 -5.32 -14.85 -0.16
CA GLN A 82 -4.05 -15.57 -0.04
C GLN A 82 -3.29 -15.17 1.23
N THR A 83 -3.32 -13.89 1.62
CA THR A 83 -2.73 -13.40 2.87
C THR A 83 -3.36 -14.10 4.07
N ILE A 84 -4.70 -14.13 4.13
CA ILE A 84 -5.44 -14.76 5.22
C ILE A 84 -5.29 -16.28 5.20
N LYS A 85 -5.32 -16.92 4.01
CA LYS A 85 -5.08 -18.36 3.89
C LYS A 85 -3.69 -18.77 4.38
N HIS A 86 -2.67 -17.95 4.09
CA HIS A 86 -1.28 -18.29 4.41
C HIS A 86 -0.92 -17.97 5.86
N PHE A 87 -1.34 -16.82 6.39
CA PHE A 87 -0.92 -16.35 7.72
C PHE A 87 -2.04 -16.36 8.78
N GLY A 88 -3.29 -16.61 8.39
CA GLY A 88 -4.46 -16.63 9.28
C GLY A 88 -4.95 -15.26 9.75
N LYS A 89 -4.23 -14.17 9.43
CA LYS A 89 -4.54 -12.81 9.91
C LYS A 89 -3.91 -11.72 9.06
N LEU A 90 -4.30 -10.48 9.34
CA LEU A 90 -3.66 -9.26 8.82
C LEU A 90 -3.52 -8.23 9.94
N ASP A 91 -2.31 -7.78 10.23
CA ASP A 91 -2.05 -6.77 11.27
C ASP A 91 -1.87 -5.36 10.67
N ILE A 92 -1.27 -5.26 9.47
CA ILE A 92 -0.93 -3.97 8.85
C ILE A 92 -1.19 -4.02 7.34
N LEU A 93 -1.97 -3.05 6.84
CA LEU A 93 -2.12 -2.77 5.42
C LEU A 93 -1.32 -1.52 5.06
N VAL A 94 -0.43 -1.63 4.09
CA VAL A 94 0.32 -0.52 3.50
C VAL A 94 -0.14 -0.32 2.05
N ASN A 95 -0.93 0.72 1.84
CA ASN A 95 -1.37 1.15 0.52
C ASN A 95 -0.28 2.01 -0.13
N ASN A 96 0.70 1.35 -0.72
CA ASN A 96 1.85 1.99 -1.37
C ASN A 96 1.73 2.06 -2.90
N ALA A 97 0.99 1.14 -3.54
CA ALA A 97 0.83 1.18 -4.98
C ALA A 97 0.34 2.56 -5.47
N GLY A 98 1.03 3.11 -6.45
CA GLY A 98 0.76 4.44 -6.96
C GLY A 98 1.49 4.73 -8.26
N ALA A 99 0.95 5.63 -9.05
CA ALA A 99 1.57 6.14 -10.27
C ALA A 99 1.42 7.66 -10.34
N GLY A 100 2.40 8.31 -10.98
CA GLY A 100 2.31 9.70 -11.43
C GLY A 100 2.46 9.72 -12.93
N ILE A 101 1.49 10.31 -13.64
CA ILE A 101 1.49 10.44 -15.09
C ILE A 101 1.47 11.94 -15.39
N PRO A 102 2.50 12.49 -16.06
CA PRO A 102 2.45 13.86 -16.56
C PRO A 102 1.22 14.04 -17.45
N THR A 103 0.42 15.05 -17.14
CA THR A 103 -0.90 15.24 -17.72
C THR A 103 -1.18 16.74 -17.83
N ARG A 104 -1.48 17.21 -19.03
CA ARG A 104 -1.93 18.58 -19.27
C ARG A 104 -3.42 18.61 -19.56
N ILE A 105 -4.13 19.63 -19.11
CA ILE A 105 -5.60 19.71 -19.26
C ILE A 105 -6.06 19.77 -20.72
N ASP A 106 -5.17 20.18 -21.62
CA ASP A 106 -5.36 20.24 -23.08
C ASP A 106 -4.89 18.97 -23.82
N ASP A 107 -4.41 17.94 -23.11
CA ASP A 107 -4.10 16.63 -23.70
C ASP A 107 -5.40 15.95 -24.20
N ILE A 108 -5.37 15.37 -25.40
CA ILE A 108 -6.52 14.64 -25.97
C ILE A 108 -6.96 13.44 -25.11
N ASP A 109 -6.01 12.83 -24.37
CA ASP A 109 -6.19 11.68 -23.50
C ASP A 109 -6.21 12.07 -22.00
N TYR A 110 -6.46 13.36 -21.69
CA TYR A 110 -6.49 13.85 -20.31
C TYR A 110 -7.37 13.00 -19.40
N TYR A 111 -8.60 12.72 -19.85
CA TYR A 111 -9.59 12.00 -19.04
C TYR A 111 -9.20 10.54 -18.83
N ASP A 112 -8.66 9.87 -19.86
CA ASP A 112 -8.17 8.49 -19.75
C ASP A 112 -7.01 8.39 -18.74
N LYS A 113 -6.07 9.35 -18.79
CA LYS A 113 -4.99 9.48 -17.79
C LYS A 113 -5.56 9.73 -16.40
N PHE A 114 -6.58 10.58 -16.29
CA PHE A 114 -7.25 10.87 -15.02
C PHE A 114 -7.88 9.60 -14.42
N GLU A 115 -8.68 8.87 -15.18
CA GLU A 115 -9.31 7.62 -14.73
C GLU A 115 -8.27 6.59 -14.31
N LYS A 116 -7.19 6.44 -15.08
CA LYS A 116 -6.09 5.52 -14.76
C LYS A 116 -5.42 5.90 -13.44
N ILE A 117 -5.13 7.18 -13.22
CA ILE A 117 -4.55 7.66 -11.96
C ILE A 117 -5.51 7.43 -10.80
N MET A 118 -6.80 7.72 -10.94
CA MET A 118 -7.78 7.50 -9.88
C MET A 118 -7.98 6.01 -9.57
N ALA A 119 -7.96 5.16 -10.58
CA ALA A 119 -8.04 3.70 -10.42
C ALA A 119 -6.87 3.17 -9.58
N ILE A 120 -5.64 3.61 -9.88
CA ILE A 120 -4.43 3.16 -9.19
C ILE A 120 -4.29 3.81 -7.81
N ASN A 121 -4.43 5.13 -7.71
CA ASN A 121 -4.02 5.88 -6.51
C ASN A 121 -5.13 6.04 -5.47
N LEU A 122 -6.40 5.98 -5.85
CA LEU A 122 -7.53 6.17 -4.93
C LEU A 122 -8.41 4.92 -4.83
N ASN A 123 -8.95 4.44 -5.95
CA ASN A 123 -9.94 3.37 -5.95
C ASN A 123 -9.37 2.08 -5.37
N SER A 124 -8.10 1.77 -5.66
CA SER A 124 -7.40 0.63 -5.06
C SER A 124 -7.33 0.72 -3.54
N VAL A 125 -6.99 1.91 -3.01
CA VAL A 125 -6.85 2.17 -1.57
C VAL A 125 -8.19 2.05 -0.86
N VAL A 126 -9.24 2.64 -1.43
CA VAL A 126 -10.60 2.57 -0.91
C VAL A 126 -11.08 1.11 -0.88
N TYR A 127 -10.90 0.39 -1.99
CA TYR A 127 -11.35 -0.99 -2.10
C TYR A 127 -10.58 -1.94 -1.16
N LEU A 128 -9.25 -1.87 -1.13
CA LEU A 128 -8.43 -2.67 -0.20
C LEU A 128 -8.76 -2.36 1.24
N THR A 129 -8.91 -1.09 1.60
CA THR A 129 -9.35 -0.70 2.93
C THR A 129 -10.68 -1.36 3.27
N ASN A 130 -11.68 -1.27 2.38
CA ASN A 130 -13.00 -1.86 2.57
C ASN A 130 -12.94 -3.37 2.85
N ILE A 131 -12.22 -4.13 2.03
CA ILE A 131 -12.17 -5.60 2.17
C ILE A 131 -11.22 -6.08 3.28
N CYS A 132 -10.32 -5.22 3.79
CA CYS A 132 -9.41 -5.55 4.88
C CYS A 132 -9.94 -5.19 6.27
N VAL A 133 -10.99 -4.35 6.40
CA VAL A 133 -11.45 -3.83 7.70
C VAL A 133 -11.73 -4.96 8.70
N GLU A 134 -12.45 -6.00 8.30
CA GLU A 134 -12.82 -7.09 9.21
C GLU A 134 -11.58 -7.85 9.73
N HIS A 135 -10.58 -8.05 8.88
CA HIS A 135 -9.34 -8.74 9.25
C HIS A 135 -8.47 -7.88 10.18
N LEU A 136 -8.40 -6.57 9.92
CA LEU A 136 -7.67 -5.61 10.74
C LEU A 136 -8.34 -5.37 12.10
N GLU A 137 -9.67 -5.45 12.18
CA GLU A 137 -10.41 -5.33 13.45
C GLU A 137 -10.04 -6.47 14.41
N LYS A 138 -9.93 -7.70 13.91
CA LYS A 138 -9.53 -8.88 14.69
C LYS A 138 -8.15 -8.73 15.34
N THR A 139 -7.25 -7.98 14.71
CA THR A 139 -5.86 -7.78 15.18
C THR A 139 -5.62 -6.43 15.83
N LYS A 140 -6.63 -5.53 15.86
CA LYS A 140 -6.48 -4.12 16.26
C LYS A 140 -5.38 -3.45 15.43
N GLY A 141 -5.46 -3.68 14.12
CA GLY A 141 -4.42 -3.44 13.14
C GLY A 141 -4.27 -1.99 12.71
N ASN A 142 -3.50 -1.80 11.64
CA ASN A 142 -3.10 -0.48 11.16
C ASN A 142 -3.23 -0.38 9.64
N ILE A 143 -3.61 0.81 9.17
CA ILE A 143 -3.60 1.17 7.75
C ILE A 143 -2.65 2.34 7.57
N ILE A 144 -1.71 2.21 6.64
CA ILE A 144 -0.81 3.28 6.22
C ILE A 144 -1.04 3.55 4.74
N ASN A 145 -1.42 4.78 4.41
CA ASN A 145 -1.55 5.23 3.04
C ASN A 145 -0.31 6.03 2.64
N VAL A 146 0.26 5.72 1.47
CA VAL A 146 1.38 6.48 0.92
C VAL A 146 0.85 7.63 0.05
N SER A 147 1.04 8.84 0.55
CA SER A 147 0.65 10.09 -0.09
C SER A 147 1.87 10.89 -0.57
N SER A 148 1.68 12.15 -0.92
CA SER A 148 2.72 13.05 -1.40
C SER A 148 2.46 14.47 -0.90
N VAL A 149 3.51 15.30 -0.83
CA VAL A 149 3.39 16.76 -0.70
C VAL A 149 2.49 17.35 -1.81
N ALA A 150 2.42 16.69 -2.96
CA ALA A 150 1.50 17.00 -4.07
C ALA A 150 0.01 16.97 -3.69
N GLY A 151 -0.35 16.34 -2.56
CA GLY A 151 -1.71 16.39 -1.99
C GLY A 151 -2.02 17.68 -1.23
N LEU A 152 -1.00 18.50 -0.94
CA LEU A 152 -1.12 19.78 -0.24
C LEU A 152 -0.81 20.97 -1.13
N ILE A 153 0.14 20.81 -2.06
CA ILE A 153 0.62 21.86 -2.96
C ILE A 153 0.55 21.31 -4.39
N ALA A 154 0.05 22.11 -5.32
CA ALA A 154 -0.11 21.67 -6.71
C ALA A 154 1.25 21.53 -7.41
N SER A 155 1.57 20.32 -7.86
CA SER A 155 2.65 20.08 -8.82
C SER A 155 2.14 20.33 -10.23
N VAL A 156 2.75 21.28 -10.94
CA VAL A 156 2.38 21.66 -12.31
C VAL A 156 2.52 20.46 -13.25
N GLY A 157 1.49 20.19 -14.06
CA GLY A 157 1.47 19.06 -15.01
C GLY A 157 1.10 17.71 -14.39
N PHE A 158 0.61 17.67 -13.16
CA PHE A 158 0.24 16.43 -12.46
C PHE A 158 -1.15 16.50 -11.82
N SER A 159 -2.10 17.22 -12.44
CA SER A 159 -3.40 17.49 -11.80
C SER A 159 -4.16 16.25 -11.33
N PRO A 160 -4.26 15.13 -12.08
CA PRO A 160 -4.92 13.93 -11.57
C PRO A 160 -4.19 13.33 -10.35
N TYR A 161 -2.85 13.37 -10.36
CA TYR A 161 -2.04 12.88 -9.25
C TYR A 161 -2.27 13.72 -8.00
N ASN A 162 -2.19 15.05 -8.10
CA ASN A 162 -2.45 15.98 -6.99
C ASN A 162 -3.84 15.73 -6.39
N ILE A 163 -4.87 15.63 -7.24
CA ILE A 163 -6.26 15.33 -6.82
C ILE A 163 -6.32 13.99 -6.09
N SER A 164 -5.70 12.93 -6.63
CA SER A 164 -5.69 11.62 -6.00
C SER A 164 -5.03 11.64 -4.62
N LYS A 165 -3.95 12.41 -4.44
CA LYS A 165 -3.23 12.49 -3.16
C LYS A 165 -3.95 13.36 -2.13
N CYS A 166 -4.61 14.44 -2.56
CA CYS A 166 -5.53 15.20 -1.73
C CYS A 166 -6.70 14.32 -1.25
N ALA A 167 -7.30 13.52 -2.15
CA ALA A 167 -8.38 12.60 -1.82
C ALA A 167 -7.94 11.53 -0.81
N ILE A 168 -6.75 10.96 -0.96
CA ILE A 168 -6.18 9.98 -0.01
C ILE A 168 -5.98 10.58 1.38
N ASP A 169 -5.52 11.83 1.46
CA ASP A 169 -5.33 12.50 2.74
C ASP A 169 -6.66 12.72 3.47
N MET A 170 -7.71 13.12 2.76
CA MET A 170 -9.05 13.25 3.34
C MET A 170 -9.64 11.88 3.70
N PHE A 171 -9.53 10.89 2.81
CA PHE A 171 -9.97 9.52 3.05
C PHE A 171 -9.33 8.94 4.32
N THR A 172 -8.03 9.18 4.52
CA THR A 172 -7.30 8.77 5.73
C THR A 172 -7.95 9.34 7.00
N LYS A 173 -8.27 10.65 7.02
CA LYS A 173 -8.93 11.30 8.16
C LYS A 173 -10.32 10.71 8.42
N CYS A 174 -11.12 10.53 7.36
CA CYS A 174 -12.45 9.92 7.46
C CYS A 174 -12.37 8.50 8.04
N MET A 175 -11.43 7.68 7.55
CA MET A 175 -11.27 6.30 8.01
C MET A 175 -10.68 6.23 9.42
N ALA A 176 -9.79 7.14 9.81
CA ALA A 176 -9.29 7.22 11.19
C ALA A 176 -10.43 7.48 12.17
N ALA A 177 -11.31 8.45 11.87
CA ALA A 177 -12.48 8.74 12.69
C ALA A 177 -13.47 7.55 12.73
N LYS A 178 -13.71 6.91 11.59
CA LYS A 178 -14.67 5.80 11.48
C LYS A 178 -14.19 4.51 12.14
N LEU A 179 -12.90 4.18 11.99
CA LEU A 179 -12.33 2.89 12.39
C LEU A 179 -11.61 2.95 13.74
N GLY A 180 -11.38 4.15 14.29
CA GLY A 180 -10.84 4.35 15.64
C GLY A 180 -11.59 3.59 16.74
N PRO A 181 -12.94 3.62 16.79
CA PRO A 181 -13.72 2.81 17.75
C PRO A 181 -13.48 1.30 17.63
N LYS A 182 -13.09 0.83 16.44
CA LYS A 182 -12.71 -0.57 16.17
C LYS A 182 -11.25 -0.88 16.52
N ARG A 183 -10.54 0.08 17.12
CA ARG A 183 -9.10 0.04 17.44
C ARG A 183 -8.21 -0.18 16.21
N ILE A 184 -8.64 0.28 15.03
CA ILE A 184 -7.81 0.32 13.83
C ILE A 184 -7.27 1.74 13.68
N ARG A 185 -5.94 1.88 13.60
CA ARG A 185 -5.33 3.19 13.33
C ARG A 185 -5.15 3.39 11.83
N VAL A 186 -5.45 4.58 11.33
CA VAL A 186 -5.31 4.92 9.91
C VAL A 186 -4.49 6.20 9.79
N ASN A 187 -3.35 6.13 9.10
CA ASN A 187 -2.43 7.25 8.95
C ASN A 187 -1.95 7.38 7.49
N THR A 188 -1.45 8.56 7.14
CA THR A 188 -0.86 8.84 5.84
C THR A 188 0.60 9.26 6.03
N ILE A 189 1.48 8.83 5.13
CA ILE A 189 2.85 9.34 5.03
C ILE A 189 2.93 10.16 3.75
N ARG A 190 3.28 11.44 3.86
CA ARG A 190 3.49 12.32 2.70
C ARG A 190 4.96 12.31 2.32
N LEU A 191 5.23 11.83 1.13
CA LEU A 191 6.57 11.83 0.57
C LEU A 191 6.84 13.14 -0.16
N ASN A 192 8.07 13.63 -0.02
CA ASN A 192 8.62 14.68 -0.88
C ASN A 192 9.62 14.00 -1.82
N THR A 193 9.28 13.93 -3.11
CA THR A 193 10.09 13.31 -4.16
C THR A 193 10.18 14.27 -5.33
#